data_AF-A0AAW5GCM1-F1
#
_entry.id   AF-A0AAW5GCM1-F1
#
_cell.length_a   1.000
_cell.length_b   1.000
_cell.length_c   1.000
_cell.angle_alpha   90.00
_cell.angle_beta   90.00
_cell.angle_gamma   90.00
#
_symmetry.space_group_name_H-M   'P 1'
#
loop_
_entity.id
_entity.type
_entity.pdbx_description
1 polymer ?
#
loop_
_entity_poly.entity_id
_entity_poly.type
_entity_poly.pdbx_seq_one_letter_code
_entity_poly.pdbx_strand_id
1 'polypeptide(L)'
;MIEFSIILILVTLLLSWNVMSGFVYRKPFFMIAIGLCFCFSGAIFISSLEMMAPLEIFKDVKLSLSVVNYTIAAAGGSLIAGGLMLKAQHAARNERIAAERSFYLEAKRISDHIESFEEKMKKIDTLDVDEFKKTLVDGKVILYEKIQALKDKKEKLDKLEYE
;
A
#
# COMPACT_ATOMS: atom_id res chain seq x y z
N MET A 1 -23.73 33.25 21.37
CA MET A 1 -22.43 33.33 20.66
C MET A 1 -21.32 32.52 21.32
N ILE A 2 -21.12 32.65 22.64
CA ILE A 2 -20.07 31.92 23.37
C ILE A 2 -20.34 30.40 23.38
N GLU A 3 -21.57 29.97 23.67
CA GLU A 3 -21.95 28.55 23.66
C GLU A 3 -21.73 27.88 22.30
N PHE A 4 -22.06 28.58 21.22
CA PHE A 4 -21.82 28.11 19.86
C PHE A 4 -20.32 27.96 19.57
N SER A 5 -19.50 28.88 20.08
CA SER A 5 -18.04 28.84 19.93
C SER A 5 -17.44 27.67 20.71
N ILE A 6 -17.94 27.37 21.91
CA ILE A 6 -17.51 26.23 22.72
C ILE A 6 -17.87 24.91 22.04
N ILE A 7 -19.11 24.78 21.54
CA ILE A 7 -19.55 23.60 20.79
C ILE A 7 -18.65 23.40 19.55
N LEU A 8 -18.34 24.47 18.83
CA LEU A 8 -17.52 24.42 17.63
C LEU A 8 -16.08 23.99 17.94
N ILE A 9 -15.46 24.51 19.00
CA ILE A 9 -14.13 24.07 19.47
C ILE A 9 -14.14 22.60 19.87
N LEU A 10 -15.18 22.16 20.59
CA LEU A 10 -15.29 20.78 21.09
C LEU A 10 -15.52 19.78 19.96
N VAL A 11 -16.32 20.15 18.94
CA VAL A 11 -16.48 19.41 17.69
C VAL A 11 -15.15 19.33 16.93
N THR A 12 -14.41 20.42 16.85
CA THR A 12 -13.10 20.47 16.16
C THR A 12 -12.07 19.58 16.86
N LEU A 13 -12.04 19.58 18.20
CA LEU A 13 -11.20 18.69 19.01
C LEU A 13 -11.59 17.21 18.82
N LEU A 14 -12.88 16.88 18.82
CA LEU A 14 -13.37 15.52 18.58
C LEU A 14 -13.08 15.02 17.15
N LEU A 15 -13.19 15.89 16.15
CA LEU A 15 -12.79 15.60 14.77
C LEU A 15 -11.28 15.37 14.70
N SER A 16 -10.48 16.24 15.32
CA SER A 16 -9.03 16.10 15.39
C SER A 16 -8.60 14.80 16.09
N TRP A 17 -9.31 14.43 17.16
CA TRP A 17 -9.09 13.17 17.88
C TRP A 17 -9.47 11.94 17.06
N ASN A 18 -10.58 11.97 16.31
CA ASN A 18 -10.95 10.89 15.40
C ASN A 18 -9.99 10.75 14.22
N VAL A 19 -9.40 11.87 13.77
CA VAL A 19 -8.34 11.86 12.77
C VAL A 19 -7.04 11.28 13.37
N MET A 20 -6.67 11.67 14.59
CA MET A 20 -5.48 11.17 15.31
C MET A 20 -5.59 9.73 15.83
N SER A 21 -6.79 9.21 16.10
CA SER A 21 -7.00 7.83 16.57
C SER A 21 -6.65 6.77 15.52
N GLY A 22 -6.24 7.19 14.32
CA GLY A 22 -5.60 6.36 13.30
C GLY A 22 -6.57 5.53 12.46
N PHE A 23 -7.84 5.39 12.86
CA PHE A 23 -8.84 4.66 12.06
C PHE A 23 -9.06 5.33 10.69
N VAL A 24 -9.07 6.65 10.71
CA VAL A 24 -9.38 7.51 9.57
C VAL A 24 -8.14 7.76 8.70
N TYR A 25 -6.98 7.94 9.33
CA TYR A 25 -5.68 8.12 8.68
C TYR A 25 -5.17 6.85 7.98
N ARG A 26 -5.63 5.66 8.36
CA ARG A 26 -5.29 4.40 7.68
C ARG A 26 -5.96 4.25 6.31
N LYS A 27 -6.92 5.10 5.95
CA LYS A 27 -7.58 5.05 4.64
C LYS A 27 -6.94 6.08 3.70
N PRO A 28 -6.15 5.64 2.70
CA PRO A 28 -5.40 6.56 1.83
C PRO A 28 -6.32 7.52 1.06
N PHE A 29 -7.48 7.06 0.60
CA PHE A 29 -8.47 7.91 -0.08
C PHE A 29 -9.03 9.01 0.81
N PHE A 30 -9.22 8.74 2.09
CA PHE A 30 -9.81 9.70 3.00
C PHE A 30 -8.81 10.82 3.35
N MET A 31 -7.53 10.48 3.53
CA MET A 31 -6.46 11.48 3.70
C MET A 31 -6.35 12.40 2.47
N ILE A 32 -6.38 11.83 1.27
CA ILE A 32 -6.31 12.63 0.03
C ILE A 32 -7.53 13.54 -0.09
N ALA A 33 -8.74 13.03 0.21
CA ALA A 33 -9.97 13.82 0.16
C ALA A 33 -9.94 14.99 1.17
N ILE A 34 -9.53 14.74 2.42
CA ILE A 34 -9.38 15.81 3.40
C ILE A 34 -8.32 16.83 2.98
N GLY A 35 -7.16 16.37 2.48
CA GLY A 35 -6.09 17.25 2.04
C GLY A 35 -6.54 18.16 0.91
N LEU A 36 -7.30 17.63 -0.07
CA LEU A 36 -7.93 18.44 -1.12
C LEU A 36 -8.93 19.44 -0.53
N CYS A 37 -9.80 19.02 0.39
CA CYS A 37 -10.76 19.93 1.05
C CYS A 37 -10.04 21.07 1.80
N PHE A 38 -8.92 20.81 2.47
CA PHE A 38 -8.11 21.86 3.10
C PHE A 38 -7.51 22.82 2.08
N CYS A 39 -6.96 22.31 0.98
CA CYS A 39 -6.42 23.17 -0.08
C CYS A 39 -7.51 24.06 -0.71
N PHE A 40 -8.69 23.50 -1.02
CA PHE A 40 -9.80 24.24 -1.61
C PHE A 40 -10.41 25.25 -0.63
N SER A 41 -10.68 24.85 0.61
CA SER A 41 -11.22 25.76 1.63
C SER A 41 -10.25 26.88 1.97
N GLY A 42 -8.95 26.59 2.07
CA GLY A 42 -7.91 27.60 2.24
C GLY A 42 -7.90 28.61 1.09
N ALA A 43 -7.91 28.13 -0.16
CA ALA A 43 -7.92 29.00 -1.34
C ALA A 43 -9.17 29.90 -1.40
N ILE A 44 -10.35 29.35 -1.13
CA ILE A 44 -11.63 30.11 -1.13
C ILE A 44 -11.63 31.14 0.00
N PHE A 45 -11.20 30.76 1.20
CA PHE A 45 -11.15 31.65 2.36
C PHE A 45 -10.25 32.85 2.10
N ILE A 46 -9.10 32.64 1.46
CA ILE A 46 -8.15 33.70 1.13
C ILE A 46 -8.66 34.58 0.01
N SER A 47 -9.17 34.00 -1.07
CA SER A 47 -9.78 34.78 -2.16
C SER A 47 -10.92 35.66 -1.65
N SER A 48 -11.69 35.18 -0.66
CA SER A 48 -12.75 35.97 -0.03
C SER A 48 -12.20 37.11 0.82
N LEU A 49 -11.10 36.89 1.54
CA LEU A 49 -10.45 37.92 2.36
C LEU A 49 -9.71 38.97 1.53
N GLU A 50 -9.12 38.58 0.41
CA GLU A 50 -8.53 39.50 -0.58
C GLU A 50 -9.60 40.40 -1.23
N MET A 51 -10.81 39.90 -1.44
CA MET A 51 -11.93 40.69 -1.97
C MET A 51 -12.53 41.69 -0.96
N MET A 52 -12.46 41.42 0.35
CA MET A 52 -13.20 42.19 1.37
C MET A 52 -12.42 43.36 1.99
N ALA A 53 -11.11 43.47 1.80
CA ALA A 53 -10.31 44.46 2.51
C ALA A 53 -9.29 45.17 1.61
N PRO A 54 -9.09 46.50 1.76
CA PRO A 54 -7.83 47.13 1.36
C PRO A 54 -6.74 46.67 2.34
N LEU A 55 -6.31 45.42 2.20
CA LEU A 55 -5.23 44.76 2.96
C LEU A 55 -3.88 45.50 2.86
N GLU A 56 -3.80 46.50 1.98
CA GLU A 56 -2.67 47.41 1.84
C GLU A 56 -2.48 48.35 3.05
N ILE A 57 -3.56 48.66 3.78
CA ILE A 57 -3.52 49.59 4.93
C ILE A 57 -2.93 48.91 6.19
N PHE A 58 -3.05 47.59 6.31
CA PHE A 58 -2.57 46.82 7.47
C PHE A 58 -1.60 45.71 7.04
N LYS A 59 -0.31 46.08 6.91
CA LYS A 59 0.79 45.16 6.51
C LYS A 59 0.85 43.88 7.35
N ASP A 60 0.60 43.96 8.67
CA ASP A 60 0.69 42.81 9.59
C ASP A 60 -0.43 41.79 9.36
N VAL A 61 -1.60 42.25 8.89
CA VAL A 61 -2.73 41.38 8.56
C VAL A 61 -2.43 40.59 7.29
N LYS A 62 -1.81 41.23 6.29
CA LYS A 62 -1.38 40.56 5.05
C LYS A 62 -0.33 39.48 5.31
N LEU A 63 0.65 39.77 6.17
CA LEU A 63 1.70 38.81 6.53
C LEU A 63 1.12 37.59 7.27
N SER A 64 0.27 37.83 8.27
CA SER A 64 -0.39 36.77 9.05
C SER A 64 -1.28 35.88 8.17
N LEU A 65 -2.03 36.49 7.24
CA LEU A 65 -2.85 35.76 6.29
C LEU A 65 -2.00 34.85 5.38
N SER A 66 -0.87 35.36 4.90
CA SER A 66 0.05 34.57 4.07
C SER A 66 0.62 33.38 4.84
N VAL A 67 0.99 33.54 6.11
CA VAL A 67 1.51 32.44 6.95
C VAL A 67 0.44 31.37 7.18
N VAL A 68 -0.79 31.79 7.48
CA VAL A 68 -1.92 30.86 7.63
C VAL A 68 -2.18 30.10 6.32
N ASN A 69 -2.12 30.77 5.17
CA ASN A 69 -2.26 30.13 3.87
C ASN A 69 -1.22 29.04 3.64
N TYR A 70 0.07 29.39 3.79
CA TYR A 70 1.15 28.43 3.60
C TYR A 70 1.02 27.24 4.54
N THR A 71 0.56 27.46 5.77
CA THR A 71 0.33 26.38 6.74
C THR A 71 -0.81 25.47 6.32
N ILE A 72 -1.94 26.02 5.87
CA ILE A 72 -3.09 25.22 5.37
C ILE A 72 -2.70 24.45 4.11
N ALA A 73 -1.98 25.09 3.18
CA ALA A 73 -1.49 24.44 1.96
C ALA A 73 -0.48 23.33 2.26
N ALA A 74 0.44 23.55 3.20
CA ALA A 74 1.42 22.55 3.63
C ALA A 74 0.75 21.37 4.37
N ALA A 75 -0.25 21.65 5.22
CA ALA A 75 -1.03 20.62 5.89
C ALA A 75 -1.86 19.80 4.88
N GLY A 76 -2.53 20.45 3.93
CA GLY A 76 -3.26 19.76 2.86
C GLY A 76 -2.36 18.93 1.96
N GLY A 77 -1.22 19.48 1.54
CA GLY A 77 -0.22 18.78 0.73
C GLY A 77 0.38 17.57 1.43
N SER A 78 0.71 17.68 2.72
CA SER A 78 1.25 16.55 3.51
C SER A 78 0.23 15.42 3.69
N LEU A 79 -1.06 15.75 3.85
CA LEU A 79 -2.14 14.77 3.88
C LEU A 79 -2.29 14.01 2.55
N ILE A 80 -2.20 14.72 1.41
CA ILE A 80 -2.26 14.09 0.09
C ILE A 80 -1.05 13.18 -0.12
N ALA A 81 0.16 13.66 0.16
CA ALA A 81 1.39 12.88 0.03
C ALA A 81 1.38 11.63 0.93
N GLY A 82 0.98 11.78 2.20
CA GLY A 82 0.83 10.66 3.13
C GLY A 82 -0.19 9.63 2.66
N GLY A 83 -1.34 10.09 2.11
CA GLY A 83 -2.35 9.20 1.56
C GLY A 83 -1.86 8.42 0.33
N LEU A 84 -1.12 9.07 -0.57
CA LEU A 84 -0.51 8.40 -1.73
C LEU A 84 0.56 7.38 -1.31
N MET A 85 1.40 7.74 -0.34
CA MET A 85 2.43 6.85 0.21
C MET A 85 1.81 5.61 0.86
N LEU A 86 0.76 5.78 1.67
CA LEU A 86 0.03 4.65 2.25
C LEU A 86 -0.60 3.75 1.19
N LYS A 87 -1.15 4.33 0.12
CA LYS A 87 -1.69 3.54 -1.01
C LYS A 87 -0.60 2.71 -1.68
N ALA A 88 0.56 3.31 -1.93
CA ALA A 88 1.71 2.62 -2.53
C ALA A 88 2.21 1.49 -1.61
N GLN A 89 2.35 1.76 -0.30
CA GLN A 89 2.74 0.75 0.68
C GLN A 89 1.75 -0.42 0.77
N HIS A 90 0.44 -0.13 0.72
CA HIS A 90 -0.57 -1.18 0.70
C HIS A 90 -0.52 -2.02 -0.58
N ALA A 91 -0.29 -1.39 -1.73
CA ALA A 91 -0.13 -2.11 -3.00
C ALA A 91 1.10 -3.02 -2.97
N ALA A 92 2.26 -2.48 -2.60
CA ALA A 92 3.51 -3.24 -2.48
C ALA A 92 3.38 -4.42 -1.49
N ARG A 93 2.75 -4.19 -0.33
CA ARG A 93 2.50 -5.25 0.65
C ARG A 93 1.60 -6.35 0.11
N ASN A 94 0.53 -5.99 -0.61
CA ASN A 94 -0.37 -6.97 -1.21
C ASN A 94 0.32 -7.80 -2.30
N GLU A 95 1.15 -7.16 -3.13
CA GLU A 95 1.96 -7.84 -4.12
C GLU A 95 2.95 -8.81 -3.48
N ARG A 96 3.63 -8.39 -2.41
CA ARG A 96 4.52 -9.27 -1.62
C ARG A 96 3.76 -10.49 -1.07
N ILE A 97 2.63 -10.28 -0.40
CA ILE A 97 1.83 -11.39 0.16
C ILE A 97 1.36 -12.34 -0.94
N ALA A 98 0.94 -11.81 -2.10
CA ALA A 98 0.54 -12.63 -3.24
C ALA A 98 1.73 -13.42 -3.80
N ALA A 99 2.91 -12.81 -3.92
CA ALA A 99 4.13 -13.45 -4.38
C ALA A 99 4.58 -14.56 -3.42
N GLU A 100 4.61 -14.29 -2.10
CA GLU A 100 4.92 -15.28 -1.05
C GLU A 100 3.97 -16.48 -1.14
N ARG A 101 2.66 -16.22 -1.20
CA ARG A 101 1.65 -17.28 -1.33
C ARG A 101 1.86 -18.11 -2.60
N SER A 102 2.18 -17.47 -3.71
CA SER A 102 2.46 -18.15 -4.97
C SER A 102 3.69 -19.04 -4.90
N PHE A 103 4.74 -18.60 -4.20
CA PHE A 103 5.97 -19.35 -3.96
C PHE A 103 5.70 -20.59 -3.10
N TYR A 104 5.00 -20.43 -1.98
CA TYR A 104 4.62 -21.55 -1.11
C TYR A 104 3.77 -22.60 -1.84
N LEU A 105 2.83 -22.17 -2.67
CA LEU A 105 2.01 -23.10 -3.47
C LEU A 105 2.82 -23.85 -4.52
N GLU A 106 3.80 -23.22 -5.16
CA GLU A 106 4.70 -23.87 -6.11
C GLU A 106 5.62 -24.87 -5.40
N ALA A 107 6.19 -24.50 -4.25
CA ALA A 107 7.02 -25.36 -3.43
C ALA A 107 6.25 -26.61 -2.96
N LYS A 108 5.00 -26.42 -2.51
CA LYS A 108 4.12 -27.54 -2.15
C LYS A 108 3.85 -28.45 -3.34
N ARG A 109 3.52 -27.89 -4.52
CA ARG A 109 3.33 -28.66 -5.76
C ARG A 109 4.56 -29.46 -6.17
N ILE A 110 5.77 -28.99 -5.87
CA ILE A 110 7.01 -29.74 -6.09
C ILE A 110 7.10 -30.89 -5.09
N SER A 111 6.88 -30.64 -3.80
CA SER A 111 6.87 -31.66 -2.75
C SER A 111 5.89 -32.80 -3.06
N ASP A 112 4.64 -32.46 -3.39
CA ASP A 112 3.61 -33.43 -3.74
C ASP A 112 4.00 -34.25 -4.98
N HIS A 113 4.75 -33.65 -5.92
CA HIS A 113 5.22 -34.34 -7.12
C HIS A 113 6.38 -35.30 -6.82
N ILE A 114 7.29 -34.91 -5.92
CA ILE A 114 8.38 -35.77 -5.44
C ILE A 114 7.79 -36.98 -4.70
N GLU A 115 6.83 -36.76 -3.81
CA GLU A 115 6.18 -37.83 -3.05
C GLU A 115 5.42 -38.80 -3.97
N SER A 116 4.67 -38.26 -4.95
CA SER A 116 4.02 -39.08 -5.99
C SER A 116 5.02 -39.86 -6.84
N PHE A 117 6.17 -39.27 -7.16
CA PHE A 117 7.24 -39.95 -7.91
C PHE A 117 7.89 -41.06 -7.07
N GLU A 118 8.12 -40.82 -5.78
CA GLU A 118 8.66 -41.81 -4.85
C GLU A 118 7.71 -42.99 -4.65
N GLU A 119 6.40 -42.75 -4.54
CA GLU A 119 5.39 -43.81 -4.50
C GLU A 119 5.36 -44.64 -5.79
N LYS A 120 5.51 -44.00 -6.95
CA LYS A 120 5.62 -44.72 -8.24
C LYS A 120 6.89 -45.57 -8.28
N MET A 121 8.02 -45.04 -7.81
CA MET A 121 9.29 -45.77 -7.71
C MET A 121 9.22 -46.98 -6.77
N LYS A 122 8.43 -46.92 -5.68
CA LYS A 122 8.21 -48.06 -4.78
C LYS A 122 7.39 -49.20 -5.41
N LYS A 123 6.61 -48.92 -6.47
CA LYS A 123 5.74 -49.89 -7.17
C LYS A 123 6.36 -50.47 -8.44
N ILE A 124 7.62 -50.12 -8.73
CA ILE A 124 8.30 -50.37 -10.01
C ILE A 124 8.91 -51.77 -10.15
N ASP A 125 8.83 -52.61 -9.12
CA ASP A 125 9.35 -54.00 -9.12
C ASP A 125 8.84 -54.91 -10.26
N THR A 126 7.92 -54.42 -11.10
CA THR A 126 7.28 -55.14 -12.21
C THR A 126 7.49 -54.52 -13.60
N LEU A 127 8.24 -53.43 -13.74
CA LEU A 127 8.42 -52.70 -15.01
C LEU A 127 9.72 -53.09 -15.76
N ASP A 128 9.64 -53.09 -17.10
CA ASP A 128 10.78 -53.34 -17.97
C ASP A 128 11.85 -52.23 -17.83
N VAL A 129 13.13 -52.60 -17.95
CA VAL A 129 14.27 -51.72 -17.61
C VAL A 129 14.31 -50.45 -18.47
N ASP A 130 13.89 -50.56 -19.72
CA ASP A 130 13.83 -49.42 -20.66
C ASP A 130 12.66 -48.48 -20.36
N GLU A 131 11.51 -49.01 -19.93
CA GLU A 131 10.34 -48.23 -19.53
C GLU A 131 10.59 -47.47 -18.22
N PHE A 132 11.32 -48.11 -17.29
CA PHE A 132 11.81 -47.47 -16.07
C PHE A 132 12.79 -46.31 -16.35
N LYS A 133 13.78 -46.52 -17.23
CA LYS A 133 14.73 -45.47 -17.64
C LYS A 133 14.02 -44.26 -18.23
N LYS A 134 13.03 -44.49 -19.09
CA LYS A 134 12.26 -43.40 -19.73
C LYS A 134 11.47 -42.59 -18.69
N THR A 135 10.81 -43.28 -17.76
CA THR A 135 10.06 -42.65 -16.66
C THR A 135 10.96 -41.80 -15.75
N LEU A 136 12.19 -42.25 -15.49
CA LEU A 136 13.20 -41.50 -14.73
C LEU A 136 13.66 -40.23 -15.45
N VAL A 137 13.89 -40.32 -16.76
CA VAL A 137 14.29 -39.17 -17.58
C VAL A 137 13.16 -38.14 -17.65
N ASP A 138 11.94 -38.57 -17.92
CA ASP A 138 10.77 -37.68 -18.02
C ASP A 138 10.48 -37.01 -16.66
N GLY A 139 10.53 -37.79 -15.57
CA GLY A 139 10.39 -37.26 -14.21
C GLY A 139 11.46 -36.22 -13.88
N LYS A 140 12.72 -36.47 -14.25
CA LYS A 140 13.82 -35.52 -14.05
C LYS A 140 13.59 -34.21 -14.81
N VAL A 141 13.14 -34.27 -16.07
CA VAL A 141 12.86 -33.06 -16.88
C VAL A 141 11.78 -32.21 -16.20
N ILE A 142 10.65 -32.82 -15.82
CA ILE A 142 9.54 -32.11 -15.17
C ILE A 142 9.99 -31.49 -13.84
N LEU A 143 10.82 -32.18 -13.07
CA LEU A 143 11.34 -31.68 -11.79
C LEU A 143 12.26 -30.47 -12.01
N TYR A 144 13.14 -30.52 -13.00
CA TYR A 144 14.01 -29.40 -13.36
C TYR A 144 13.22 -28.19 -13.82
N GLU A 145 12.19 -28.36 -14.65
CA GLU A 145 11.31 -27.27 -15.09
C GLU A 145 10.62 -26.60 -13.90
N LYS A 146 10.09 -27.40 -12.96
CA LYS A 146 9.44 -26.88 -11.76
C LYS A 146 10.42 -26.18 -10.81
N ILE A 147 11.64 -26.70 -10.64
CA ILE A 147 12.70 -26.07 -9.84
C ILE A 147 13.11 -24.72 -10.47
N GLN A 148 13.24 -24.67 -11.79
CA GLN A 148 13.57 -23.44 -12.50
C GLN A 148 12.47 -22.39 -12.31
N ALA A 149 11.20 -22.77 -12.48
CA ALA A 149 10.06 -21.88 -12.22
C ALA A 149 10.00 -21.39 -10.76
N LEU A 150 10.37 -22.25 -9.80
CA LEU A 150 10.49 -21.87 -8.39
C LEU A 150 11.61 -20.85 -8.16
N LYS A 151 12.76 -21.04 -8.82
CA LYS A 151 13.91 -20.14 -8.75
C LYS A 151 13.58 -18.76 -9.32
N ASP A 152 12.89 -18.70 -10.46
CA ASP A 152 12.45 -17.44 -11.07
C ASP A 152 11.44 -16.69 -10.17
N LYS A 153 10.55 -17.44 -9.50
CA LYS A 153 9.62 -16.87 -8.51
C LYS A 153 10.34 -16.38 -7.25
N LYS A 154 11.36 -17.11 -6.79
CA LYS A 154 12.21 -16.68 -5.67
C LYS A 154 12.94 -15.39 -6.01
N GLU A 155 13.53 -15.28 -7.21
CA GLU A 155 14.22 -14.07 -7.63
C GLU A 155 13.28 -12.85 -7.70
N LYS A 156 12.02 -13.05 -8.14
CA LYS A 156 10.99 -12.01 -8.08
C LYS A 156 10.64 -11.61 -6.65
N LEU A 157 10.58 -12.58 -5.74
CA LEU A 157 10.33 -12.33 -4.31
C LEU A 157 11.47 -11.53 -3.68
N ASP A 158 12.71 -11.95 -3.93
CA ASP A 158 13.92 -11.30 -3.40
C ASP A 158 13.99 -9.85 -3.87
N LYS A 159 13.64 -9.56 -5.15
CA LYS A 159 13.56 -8.18 -5.66
C LYS A 159 12.54 -7.31 -4.91
N LEU A 160 11.41 -7.89 -4.47
CA LEU A 160 10.38 -7.20 -3.69
C LEU A 160 10.76 -7.02 -2.21
N GLU A 161 11.82 -7.67 -1.73
CA GLU A 161 12.30 -7.54 -0.34
C GLU A 161 13.34 -6.43 -0.17
N TYR A 162 13.95 -5.98 -1.28
CA TYR A 162 14.98 -4.92 -1.31
C TYR A 162 14.48 -3.57 -1.87
N GLU A 163 13.19 -3.43 -2.19
CA GLU A 163 12.50 -2.17 -2.54
C GLU A 163 11.57 -1.70 -1.40
#